data_AF-A0A0U5JUM0-F1
#
_entry.id   AF-A0A0U5JUM0-F1
#
_cell.length_a   1.000
_cell.length_b   1.000
_cell.length_c   1.000
_cell.angle_alpha   90.00
_cell.angle_beta   90.00
_cell.angle_gamma   90.00
#
_symmetry.space_group_name_H-M   'P 1'
#
loop_
_entity.id
_entity.type
_entity.pdbx_description
1 polymer ?
#
loop_
_entity_poly.entity_id
_entity_poly.type
_entity_poly.pdbx_seq_one_letter_code
_entity_poly.pdbx_strand_id
1 'polypeptide(L)'
;MTLVERISKVEIVLNVHHKTVESVNYYLDQWLSKQPRHLFKSITFDNGKEFAGWREIANKHDIHTYFAEVGAPNQRGLNENTNGILRRDGLSKKKDFRNC
;
A
#
# COMPACT_ATOMS: atom_id res chain seq x y z
N MET A 1 -2.73 -0.63 6.15
CA MET A 1 -1.79 -0.59 5.02
C MET A 1 -1.95 0.74 4.33
N THR A 2 -0.87 1.38 3.92
CA THR A 2 -0.92 2.69 3.24
C THR A 2 -0.28 2.54 1.87
N LEU A 3 -0.93 3.08 0.85
CA LEU A 3 -0.42 3.17 -0.53
C LEU A 3 -0.30 4.66 -0.88
N VAL A 4 0.76 5.03 -1.59
CA VAL A 4 0.98 6.40 -2.03
C VAL A 4 1.21 6.40 -3.54
N GLU A 5 0.38 7.15 -4.27
CA GLU A 5 0.59 7.35 -5.70
C GLU A 5 1.69 8.39 -5.91
N ARG A 6 2.70 8.05 -6.71
CA ARG A 6 3.96 8.82 -6.79
C ARG A 6 3.81 10.15 -7.51
N ILE A 7 2.89 10.28 -8.47
CA ILE A 7 2.75 11.46 -9.33
C ILE A 7 1.79 12.48 -8.68
N SER A 8 0.55 12.09 -8.43
CA SER A 8 -0.52 12.91 -7.84
C SER A 8 -0.39 13.09 -6.33
N LYS A 9 0.47 12.30 -5.66
CA LYS A 9 0.65 12.31 -4.20
C LYS A 9 -0.60 11.94 -3.41
N VAL A 10 -1.58 11.30 -4.04
CA VAL A 10 -2.76 10.79 -3.36
C VAL A 10 -2.33 9.66 -2.41
N GLU A 11 -2.77 9.78 -1.15
CA GLU A 11 -2.58 8.77 -0.12
C GLU A 11 -3.86 7.94 0.05
N ILE A 12 -3.69 6.62 0.05
CA ILE A 12 -4.77 5.65 0.21
C ILE A 12 -4.46 4.83 1.46
N VAL A 13 -5.32 4.94 2.46
CA VAL A 13 -5.22 4.16 3.69
C VAL A 13 -6.23 3.03 3.66
N LEU A 14 -5.73 1.79 3.60
CA LEU A 14 -6.53 0.58 3.72
C LEU A 14 -6.48 0.11 5.17
N ASN A 15 -7.64 0.08 5.82
CA ASN A 15 -7.76 -0.39 7.20
C ASN A 15 -7.66 -1.92 7.26
N VAL A 16 -6.42 -2.41 7.34
CA VAL A 16 -6.08 -3.83 7.45
C VAL A 16 -5.78 -4.13 8.92
N HIS A 17 -6.69 -4.86 9.59
CA HIS A 17 -6.57 -5.18 11.02
C HIS A 17 -5.45 -6.20 11.32
N HIS A 18 -5.18 -7.12 10.39
CA HIS A 18 -4.15 -8.14 10.51
C HIS A 18 -3.17 -8.08 9.35
N LYS A 19 -1.87 -7.97 9.63
CA LYS A 19 -0.83 -7.94 8.59
C LYS A 19 -0.46 -9.34 8.09
N THR A 20 -1.45 -10.17 7.83
CA THR A 20 -1.24 -11.48 7.18
C THR A 20 -1.34 -11.32 5.67
N VAL A 21 -0.78 -12.26 4.93
CA VAL A 21 -0.81 -12.25 3.45
C VAL A 21 -2.25 -12.27 2.94
N GLU A 22 -3.10 -13.09 3.55
CA GLU A 22 -4.51 -13.26 3.18
C GLU A 22 -5.28 -11.97 3.41
N SER A 23 -5.06 -11.33 4.56
CA SER A 23 -5.72 -10.07 4.91
C SER A 23 -5.29 -8.96 3.97
N VAL A 24 -3.99 -8.81 3.74
CA VAL A 24 -3.46 -7.77 2.84
C VAL A 24 -3.97 -7.95 1.41
N ASN A 25 -3.91 -9.16 0.86
CA ASN A 25 -4.42 -9.45 -0.47
C ASN A 25 -5.92 -9.19 -0.57
N TYR A 26 -6.71 -9.62 0.42
CA TYR A 26 -8.15 -9.41 0.43
C TYR A 26 -8.49 -7.91 0.35
N TYR A 27 -7.93 -7.08 1.23
CA TYR A 27 -8.22 -5.65 1.23
C TYR A 27 -7.67 -4.94 -0.02
N LEU A 28 -6.50 -5.35 -0.52
CA LEU A 28 -5.92 -4.78 -1.73
C LEU A 28 -6.77 -5.11 -2.96
N ASP A 29 -7.21 -6.36 -3.08
CA ASP A 29 -8.08 -6.84 -4.15
C ASP A 29 -9.43 -6.11 -4.16
N GLN A 30 -10.06 -6.03 -3.00
CA GLN A 30 -11.34 -5.33 -2.83
C GLN A 30 -11.24 -3.85 -3.20
N TRP A 31 -10.12 -3.21 -2.87
CA TRP A 31 -9.91 -1.81 -3.21
C TRP A 31 -9.64 -1.63 -4.71
N LEU A 32 -8.73 -2.42 -5.30
CA LEU A 32 -8.40 -2.36 -6.72
C LEU A 32 -9.61 -2.67 -7.61
N SER A 33 -10.47 -3.59 -7.19
CA SER A 33 -11.71 -3.93 -7.91
C SER A 33 -12.69 -2.75 -8.01
N LYS A 34 -12.57 -1.75 -7.15
CA LYS A 34 -13.40 -0.52 -7.17
C LYS A 34 -12.80 0.60 -8.01
N GLN A 35 -11.57 0.42 -8.50
CA GLN A 35 -10.88 1.42 -9.29
C GLN A 35 -11.13 1.19 -10.78
N PRO A 36 -11.12 2.26 -11.60
CA PRO A 36 -11.11 2.11 -13.04
C PRO A 36 -9.95 1.22 -13.48
N ARG A 37 -10.21 0.30 -14.41
CA ARG A 37 -9.15 -0.52 -15.02
C ARG A 37 -8.09 0.38 -15.62
N HIS A 38 -6.82 -0.02 -15.49
CA HIS A 38 -5.64 0.69 -15.98
C HIS A 38 -5.36 2.06 -15.33
N LEU A 39 -6.09 2.45 -14.27
CA LEU A 39 -5.76 3.65 -13.49
C LEU A 39 -4.37 3.54 -12.85
N PHE A 40 -4.05 2.36 -12.33
CA PHE A 40 -2.75 2.04 -11.76
C PHE A 40 -1.98 1.12 -12.71
N LYS A 41 -0.82 1.58 -13.20
CA LYS A 41 0.04 0.80 -14.09
C LYS A 41 0.96 -0.15 -13.33
N SER A 42 1.33 0.22 -12.11
CA SER A 42 2.24 -0.57 -11.30
C SER A 42 2.10 -0.30 -9.81
N ILE A 43 2.42 -1.29 -8.98
CA ILE A 43 2.57 -1.15 -7.54
C ILE A 43 4.00 -1.54 -7.16
N THR A 44 4.64 -0.74 -6.29
CA THR A 44 5.92 -1.08 -5.67
C THR A 44 5.69 -1.51 -4.23
N PHE A 45 6.00 -2.76 -3.91
CA PHE A 45 5.94 -3.30 -2.56
C PHE A 45 7.30 -3.15 -1.85
N ASP A 46 7.28 -3.08 -0.53
CA ASP A 46 8.48 -3.34 0.25
C ASP A 46 8.72 -4.86 0.34
N ASN A 47 9.84 -5.27 0.94
CA ASN A 47 10.15 -6.69 1.15
C ASN A 47 9.41 -7.29 2.36
N GLY A 48 8.25 -6.75 2.71
CA GLY A 48 7.37 -7.26 3.76
C GLY A 48 6.82 -8.63 3.39
N LYS A 49 6.81 -9.55 4.36
CA LYS A 49 6.28 -10.91 4.17
C LYS A 49 4.78 -10.91 3.94
N GLU A 50 4.09 -9.88 4.43
CA GLU A 50 2.65 -9.67 4.22
C GLU A 50 2.27 -9.48 2.74
N PHE A 51 3.23 -9.20 1.85
CA PHE A 51 3.00 -9.03 0.43
C PHE A 51 3.24 -10.30 -0.40
N ALA A 52 3.49 -11.46 0.22
CA ALA A 52 3.88 -12.68 -0.51
C ALA A 52 2.91 -13.13 -1.62
N GLY A 53 1.62 -12.76 -1.56
CA GLY A 53 0.65 -13.07 -2.61
C GLY A 53 0.43 -11.98 -3.66
N TRP A 54 1.34 -11.01 -3.76
CA TRP A 54 1.35 -9.95 -4.77
C TRP A 54 1.10 -10.44 -6.21
N ARG A 55 1.57 -11.64 -6.55
CA ARG A 55 1.49 -12.20 -7.89
C ARG A 55 0.05 -12.48 -8.31
N GLU A 56 -0.79 -12.90 -7.37
CA GLU A 56 -2.22 -13.13 -7.63
C GLU A 56 -2.93 -11.80 -7.95
N ILE A 57 -2.64 -10.75 -7.17
CA ILE A 57 -3.15 -9.41 -7.39
C ILE A 57 -2.69 -8.84 -8.73
N ALA A 58 -1.40 -8.98 -9.05
CA ALA A 58 -0.81 -8.50 -10.30
C ALA A 58 -1.52 -9.10 -11.52
N ASN A 59 -1.72 -10.43 -11.51
CA ASN A 59 -2.36 -11.14 -12.61
C ASN A 59 -3.85 -10.79 -12.72
N LYS A 60 -4.56 -10.66 -11.60
CA LYS A 60 -6.00 -10.38 -11.58
C LYS A 60 -6.34 -8.98 -12.08
N HIS A 61 -5.51 -7.99 -11.74
CA HIS A 61 -5.76 -6.58 -12.06
C HIS A 61 -4.95 -6.06 -13.24
N ASP A 62 -4.12 -6.90 -13.86
CA ASP A 62 -3.21 -6.54 -14.97
C ASP A 62 -2.28 -5.37 -14.58
N ILE A 63 -1.63 -5.50 -13.43
CA ILE A 63 -0.78 -4.47 -12.82
C ILE A 63 0.66 -4.99 -12.68
N HIS A 64 1.63 -4.21 -13.14
CA HIS A 64 3.04 -4.52 -12.93
C HIS A 64 3.43 -4.38 -11.46
N THR A 65 4.30 -5.25 -10.97
CA THR A 65 4.71 -5.23 -9.58
C THR A 65 6.23 -5.17 -9.48
N TYR A 66 6.70 -4.34 -8.55
CA TYR A 66 8.12 -4.12 -8.27
C TYR A 66 8.37 -4.27 -6.77
N PHE A 67 9.60 -4.63 -6.41
CA PHE A 67 10.03 -4.71 -5.02
C PHE A 67 11.12 -3.67 -4.75
N ALA A 68 11.04 -3.01 -3.60
CA ALA A 68 12.10 -2.13 -3.15
C ALA A 68 13.40 -2.91 -2.95
N GLU A 69 14.53 -2.38 -3.42
CA GLU A 69 15.83 -3.05 -3.28
C GLU A 69 16.23 -3.26 -1.81
N VAL A 70 16.76 -4.45 -1.50
CA VAL A 70 17.34 -4.75 -0.20
C VAL A 70 18.70 -4.04 -0.12
N GLY A 71 18.80 -3.00 0.71
CA GLY A 71 20.08 -2.34 0.98
C GLY A 71 20.32 -1.00 0.28
N ALA A 72 19.27 -0.33 -0.23
CA ALA A 72 19.34 1.07 -0.66
C ALA A 72 18.82 2.03 0.44
N PRO A 73 19.64 2.36 1.48
CA PRO A 73 19.21 3.19 2.60
C PRO A 73 18.77 4.60 2.16
N ASN A 74 19.27 5.10 1.04
CA ASN A 74 18.91 6.43 0.50
C ASN A 74 17.45 6.49 0.00
N GLN A 75 16.90 5.38 -0.49
CA GLN A 75 15.48 5.27 -0.88
C GLN A 75 14.59 5.00 0.35
N ARG A 76 15.11 4.25 1.35
CA ARG A 76 14.42 4.05 2.63
C ARG A 76 14.31 5.35 3.41
N GLY A 77 15.35 6.18 3.48
CA GLY A 77 15.31 7.46 4.20
C GLY A 77 14.20 8.37 3.70
N LEU A 78 13.93 8.41 2.40
CA LEU A 78 12.80 9.17 1.86
C LEU A 78 11.46 8.53 2.22
N ASN A 79 11.31 7.21 2.03
CA ASN A 79 10.08 6.50 2.37
C ASN A 79 9.79 6.49 3.89
N GLU A 80 10.82 6.42 4.74
CA GLU A 80 10.74 6.45 6.20
C GLU A 80 10.54 7.87 6.73
N ASN A 81 11.14 8.88 6.10
CA ASN A 81 10.89 10.28 6.45
C ASN A 81 9.47 10.68 6.05
N THR A 82 8.99 10.27 4.86
CA THR A 82 7.58 10.43 4.47
C THR A 82 6.67 9.66 5.43
N ASN A 83 6.89 8.35 5.68
CA ASN A 83 6.10 7.58 6.65
C ASN A 83 6.19 8.10 8.10
N GLY A 84 7.30 8.73 8.47
CA GLY A 84 7.57 9.29 9.79
C GLY A 84 6.95 10.66 10.01
N ILE A 85 6.89 11.49 8.97
CA ILE A 85 6.09 12.73 8.93
C ILE A 85 4.60 12.36 8.96
N LEU A 86 4.16 11.36 8.18
CA LEU A 86 2.78 10.85 8.20
C LEU A 86 2.34 10.33 9.58
N ARG A 87 3.25 9.75 10.38
CA ARG A 87 2.99 9.36 11.78
C ARG A 87 2.98 10.53 12.75
N ARG A 88 3.77 11.57 12.50
CA ARG A 88 3.86 12.77 13.35
C ARG A 88 2.70 13.74 13.11
N ASP A 89 2.24 13.88 11.88
CA ASP A 89 1.34 14.96 11.47
C ASP A 89 -0.14 14.58 11.40
N GLY A 90 -0.56 13.31 11.57
CA GLY A 90 -1.97 13.00 11.26
C GLY A 90 -2.69 11.79 11.83
N LEU A 91 -2.11 10.84 12.57
CA LEU A 91 -2.89 9.68 13.07
C LEU A 91 -2.50 9.27 14.50
N SER A 92 -2.98 10.06 15.45
CA SER A 92 -3.37 9.52 16.76
C SER A 92 -4.24 8.29 16.52
N LYS A 93 -3.85 7.14 17.09
CA LYS A 93 -4.65 5.91 17.14
C LYS A 93 -5.98 6.22 17.84
N LYS A 94 -6.98 6.68 17.10
CA LYS A 94 -8.43 6.69 17.40
C LYS A 94 -9.12 7.58 16.39
N LYS A 95 -9.68 6.99 15.33
CA LYS A 95 -10.92 7.48 14.72
C LYS A 95 -11.60 6.29 14.04
N ASP A 96 -12.64 5.82 14.73
CA ASP A 96 -13.64 4.89 14.26
C ASP A 96 -14.40 5.56 13.11
N PHE A 97 -14.43 4.92 11.93
CA PHE A 97 -15.19 5.38 10.77
C PHE A 97 -16.40 4.46 10.53
N ARG A 98 -17.16 4.16 11.59
CA ARG A 98 -18.55 3.75 11.45
C ARG A 98 -19.39 5.01 11.20
N ASN A 99 -20.12 5.00 10.09
CA ASN A 99 -21.09 5.99 9.58
C ASN A 99 -20.55 7.03 8.59
N CYS A 100 -20.64 6.69 7.30
CA CYS A 100 -21.24 7.49 6.23
C CYS A 100 -21.91 6.52 5.24
#